data_AF-A0A9N9JCA2-F1
#
_entry.id   AF-A0A9N9JCA2-F1
#
_cell.length_a   1.000
_cell.length_b   1.000
_cell.length_c   1.000
_cell.angle_alpha   90.00
_cell.angle_beta   90.00
_cell.angle_gamma   90.00
#
_symmetry.space_group_name_H-M   'P 1'
#
loop_
_entity.id
_entity.type
_entity.pdbx_description
1 polymer ?
#
loop_
_entity_poly.entity_id
_entity_poly.type
_entity_poly.pdbx_seq_one_letter_code
_entity_poly.pdbx_strand_id
1 'polypeptide(L)'
;IKPKYQPIIDILNTVGEFELICIDEYLPVDFLKRPVFLKEMSLSSPTTLYIYYYGNYLDNLHWIWKKNEKINDNTKTLETQAILYNEIPKY
;
A
#
# COMPACT_ATOMS: atom_id res chain seq x y z
N ILE A 1 8.78 16.56 0.11
CA ILE A 1 8.16 15.35 0.73
C ILE A 1 8.12 15.58 2.24
N LYS A 2 7.00 15.25 2.93
CA LYS A 2 6.89 15.45 4.38
C LYS A 2 7.70 14.37 5.13
N PRO A 3 8.44 14.69 6.22
CA PRO A 3 9.29 13.72 6.94
C PRO A 3 8.54 12.47 7.42
N LYS A 4 7.25 12.60 7.76
CA LYS A 4 6.39 11.50 8.23
C LYS A 4 6.17 10.38 7.20
N TYR A 5 6.48 10.59 5.92
CA TYR A 5 6.36 9.56 4.87
C TYR A 5 7.70 8.94 4.49
N GLN A 6 8.82 9.40 5.06
CA GLN A 6 10.15 8.92 4.69
C GLN A 6 10.31 7.40 4.86
N PRO A 7 9.83 6.77 5.94
CA PRO A 7 9.95 5.31 6.09
C PRO A 7 9.27 4.53 4.95
N ILE A 8 8.08 4.98 4.53
CA ILE A 8 7.33 4.36 3.42
C ILE A 8 8.09 4.54 2.09
N ILE A 9 8.73 5.70 1.90
CA ILE A 9 9.51 5.99 0.70
C ILE A 9 10.79 5.16 0.66
N ASP A 10 11.46 5.02 1.80
CA ASP A 10 12.68 4.25 1.92
C ASP A 10 12.42 2.78 1.56
N ILE A 11 11.38 2.16 2.13
CA ILE A 11 11.03 0.78 1.80
C ILE A 11 10.63 0.64 0.33
N LEU A 12 9.83 1.56 -0.22
CA LEU A 12 9.47 1.58 -1.65
C LEU A 12 10.70 1.65 -2.55
N ASN A 13 11.74 2.40 -2.17
CA ASN A 13 12.96 2.51 -2.97
C ASN A 13 13.81 1.23 -2.96
N THR A 14 13.66 0.38 -1.93
CA THR A 14 14.41 -0.88 -1.81
C THR A 14 13.75 -2.06 -2.53
N VAL A 15 12.42 -2.12 -2.59
CA VAL A 15 11.68 -3.24 -3.21
C VAL A 15 11.64 -3.16 -4.73
N GLY A 16 11.28 -4.25 -5.39
CA GLY A 16 11.00 -4.30 -6.82
C GLY A 16 9.72 -3.57 -7.24
N GLU A 17 9.46 -3.54 -8.54
CA GLU A 17 8.14 -3.19 -9.08
C GLU A 17 7.16 -4.33 -8.81
N PHE A 18 5.89 -4.01 -8.52
CA PHE A 18 4.83 -4.98 -8.20
C PHE A 18 5.05 -5.85 -6.94
N GLU A 19 6.06 -5.53 -6.12
CA GLU A 19 6.27 -6.16 -4.83
C GLU A 19 5.33 -5.54 -3.78
N LEU A 20 4.57 -6.39 -3.07
CA LEU A 20 3.60 -6.00 -2.06
C LEU A 20 4.31 -5.56 -0.78
N ILE A 21 3.94 -4.39 -0.27
CA ILE A 21 4.40 -3.90 1.04
C ILE A 21 3.18 -3.60 1.90
N CYS A 22 3.08 -4.22 3.08
CA CYS A 22 2.14 -3.82 4.12
C CYS A 22 2.67 -2.57 4.82
N ILE A 23 1.86 -1.51 4.91
CA ILE A 23 2.29 -0.23 5.50
C ILE A 23 1.66 0.10 6.85
N ASP A 24 0.91 -0.83 7.43
CA ASP A 24 0.15 -0.59 8.67
C ASP A 24 1.04 -0.14 9.84
N GLU A 25 2.29 -0.63 9.91
CA GLU A 25 3.27 -0.21 10.93
C GLU A 25 3.74 1.25 10.78
N TYR A 26 3.60 1.84 9.59
CA TYR A 26 3.94 3.23 9.31
C TYR A 26 2.74 4.18 9.44
N LEU A 27 1.53 3.65 9.63
CA LEU A 27 0.33 4.45 9.77
C LEU A 27 0.21 5.04 11.18
N PRO A 28 -0.48 6.17 11.35
CA PRO A 28 -0.82 6.69 12.67
C PRO A 28 -1.49 5.63 13.55
N VAL A 29 -1.03 5.54 14.80
CA VAL A 29 -1.65 4.71 15.85
C VAL A 29 -3.13 5.08 16.05
N ASP A 30 -3.46 6.37 15.91
CA ASP A 30 -4.83 6.86 15.90
C ASP A 30 -5.51 6.57 14.55
N PHE A 31 -6.40 5.57 14.54
CA PHE A 31 -7.16 5.13 13.37
C PHE A 31 -7.94 6.26 12.69
N LEU A 32 -8.43 7.25 13.46
CA LEU A 32 -9.19 8.39 12.92
C LEU A 32 -8.30 9.31 12.08
N LYS A 33 -6.98 9.29 12.29
CA LYS A 33 -6.01 10.08 11.51
C LYS A 33 -5.53 9.38 10.24
N ARG A 34 -5.72 8.06 10.11
CA ARG A 34 -5.25 7.28 8.96
C ARG A 34 -5.84 7.75 7.62
N PRO A 35 -7.14 8.07 7.49
CA PRO A 35 -7.69 8.57 6.22
C PRO A 35 -7.02 9.85 5.73
N VAL A 36 -6.80 10.81 6.64
CA VAL A 36 -6.11 12.07 6.32
C VAL A 36 -4.65 11.81 5.99
N PHE A 37 -3.98 10.92 6.73
CA PHE A 37 -2.60 10.56 6.49
C PHE A 37 -2.39 9.98 5.08
N LEU A 38 -3.24 9.02 4.68
CA LEU A 38 -3.21 8.38 3.36
C LEU A 38 -3.55 9.36 2.24
N LYS A 39 -4.57 10.22 2.44
CA LYS A 39 -4.96 11.24 1.46
C LYS A 39 -3.87 12.28 1.20
N GLU A 40 -3.12 12.64 2.23
CA GLU A 40 -2.00 13.59 2.13
C GLU A 40 -0.68 12.93 1.69
N MET A 41 -0.65 11.60 1.54
CA MET A 41 0.55 10.88 1.17
C MET A 41 0.93 11.19 -0.27
N SER A 42 2.15 11.70 -0.45
CA SER A 42 2.73 12.01 -1.76
C SER A 42 4.06 11.27 -1.87
N LEU A 43 4.09 10.31 -2.79
CA LEU A 43 5.22 9.42 -3.05
C LEU A 43 5.96 9.87 -4.30
N SER A 44 7.28 9.64 -4.35
CA SER A 44 8.13 10.01 -5.47
C SER A 44 7.95 9.12 -6.71
N SER A 45 7.39 7.92 -6.53
CA SER A 45 7.16 6.95 -7.60
C SER A 45 5.67 6.68 -7.81
N PRO A 46 5.25 6.35 -9.05
CA PRO A 46 3.91 5.83 -9.33
C PRO A 46 3.64 4.61 -8.45
N THR A 47 2.65 4.73 -7.57
CA THR A 47 2.37 3.74 -6.53
C THR A 47 0.89 3.48 -6.48
N THR A 48 0.51 2.21 -6.34
CA THR A 48 -0.87 1.83 -6.08
C THR A 48 -1.05 1.60 -4.59
N LEU A 49 -2.16 2.11 -4.04
CA LEU A 49 -2.62 1.83 -2.68
C LEU A 49 -3.83 0.90 -2.77
N TYR A 50 -3.77 -0.21 -2.05
CA TYR A 50 -4.89 -1.12 -1.86
C TYR A 50 -5.27 -1.15 -0.39
N ILE A 51 -6.56 -0.99 -0.13
CA ILE A 51 -7.12 -1.01 1.22
C ILE A 51 -8.05 -2.21 1.28
N TYR A 52 -7.74 -3.13 2.18
CA TYR A 52 -8.59 -4.29 2.45
C TYR A 52 -9.36 -4.08 3.73
N TYR A 53 -10.66 -4.17 3.61
CA TYR A 53 -11.60 -4.03 4.71
C TYR A 53 -11.82 -5.41 5.33
N TYR A 54 -11.21 -5.66 6.49
CA TYR A 54 -11.35 -6.92 7.23
C TYR A 54 -12.33 -6.74 8.40
N GLY A 55 -13.34 -7.61 8.50
CA GLY A 55 -14.25 -7.65 9.65
C GLY A 55 -15.02 -6.35 9.89
N ASN A 56 -14.96 -5.83 11.11
CA ASN A 56 -15.63 -4.60 11.52
C ASN A 56 -14.75 -3.40 11.11
N TYR A 57 -15.36 -2.32 10.61
CA TYR A 57 -14.80 -1.06 10.04
C TYR A 57 -13.45 -0.48 10.53
N LEU A 58 -12.89 -0.98 11.63
CA LEU A 58 -11.66 -0.52 12.28
C LEU A 58 -10.40 -1.30 11.86
N ASP A 59 -10.53 -2.53 11.36
CA ASP A 59 -9.39 -3.37 10.96
C ASP A 59 -9.20 -3.34 9.44
N ASN A 60 -8.57 -2.28 8.93
CA ASN A 60 -8.18 -2.19 7.52
C ASN A 60 -6.70 -2.51 7.37
N LEU A 61 -6.36 -3.39 6.42
CA LEU A 61 -4.98 -3.63 6.00
C LEU A 61 -4.67 -2.75 4.79
N HIS A 62 -3.51 -2.09 4.82
CA HIS A 62 -3.08 -1.19 3.76
C HIS A 62 -1.83 -1.72 3.10
N TRP A 63 -1.93 -2.01 1.80
CA TRP A 63 -0.77 -2.39 0.99
C TRP A 63 -0.48 -1.37 -0.08
N ILE A 64 0.80 -1.26 -0.42
CA ILE A 64 1.26 -0.50 -1.56
C ILE A 64 2.21 -1.32 -2.42
N TRP A 65 2.30 -0.97 -3.69
CA TRP A 65 3.34 -1.45 -4.59
C TRP A 65 3.65 -0.41 -5.65
N LYS A 66 4.91 -0.41 -6.11
CA LYS A 66 5.33 0.43 -7.24
C LYS A 66 4.71 -0.08 -8.53
N LYS A 67 4.15 0.83 -9.31
CA LYS A 67 3.71 0.55 -10.68
C LYS A 67 4.78 1.02 -11.66
N ASN A 68 5.01 0.23 -12.70
CA ASN A 68 5.81 0.66 -13.84
C ASN A 68 4.92 1.39 -14.85
N GLU A 69 5.10 2.70 -15.05
CA GLU A 69 4.29 3.47 -16.01
C GLU A 69 4.55 3.11 -17.47
N LYS A 70 5.74 2.59 -17.80
CA LYS A 70 6.08 2.17 -19.17
C LYS A 70 5.44 0.85 -19.54
N ILE A 71 5.09 0.06 -18.53
CA ILE A 71 4.44 -1.23 -18.65
C ILE A 71 2.98 -1.01 -18.23
N ASN A 72 2.11 -0.68 -19.19
CA ASN A 72 0.65 -0.62 -18.95
C ASN A 72 0.07 -2.04 -18.81
N ASP A 73 0.66 -2.82 -17.91
CA ASP A 73 0.35 -4.23 -17.75
C ASP A 73 -0.58 -4.39 -16.55
N ASN A 74 -1.86 -4.27 -16.86
CA ASN A 74 -2.93 -4.61 -15.92
C ASN A 74 -2.79 -6.06 -15.45
N THR A 75 -2.13 -6.95 -16.21
CA THR A 75 -1.90 -8.35 -15.83
C THR A 75 -1.06 -8.43 -14.55
N LYS A 76 0.07 -7.72 -14.45
CA LYS A 76 0.88 -7.71 -13.22
C LYS A 76 0.15 -7.12 -12.03
N THR A 77 -0.70 -6.12 -12.27
CA THR A 77 -1.56 -5.55 -11.20
C THR A 77 -2.56 -6.60 -10.70
N LEU A 78 -3.18 -7.35 -11.62
CA LEU A 78 -4.10 -8.44 -11.28
C LEU A 78 -3.37 -9.61 -10.59
N GLU A 79 -2.16 -9.97 -11.03
CA GLU A 79 -1.32 -10.98 -10.39
C GLU A 79 -0.96 -10.58 -8.95
N THR A 80 -0.54 -9.33 -8.77
CA THR A 80 -0.23 -8.76 -7.44
C THR A 80 -1.46 -8.82 -6.53
N GLN A 81 -2.63 -8.44 -7.04
CA GLN A 81 -3.89 -8.56 -6.32
C GLN A 81 -4.26 -10.03 -6.02
N ALA A 82 -4.00 -10.96 -6.93
CA ALA A 82 -4.28 -12.38 -6.74
C ALA A 82 -3.38 -13.01 -5.68
N ILE A 83 -2.08 -12.66 -5.65
CA ILE A 83 -1.15 -13.02 -4.58
C ILE A 83 -1.69 -12.52 -3.25
N LEU A 84 -2.08 -11.26 -3.21
CA LEU A 84 -2.62 -10.63 -2.03
C LEU A 84 -3.89 -11.35 -1.51
N TYR A 85 -4.83 -11.70 -2.40
CA TYR A 85 -6.02 -12.49 -2.04
C TYR A 85 -5.70 -13.87 -1.43
N ASN A 86 -4.50 -14.41 -1.67
CA ASN A 86 -4.06 -15.66 -1.07
C ASN A 86 -3.34 -15.45 0.27
N GLU A 87 -2.72 -14.29 0.49
CA GLU A 87 -2.05 -13.95 1.76
C GLU A 87 -3.04 -13.49 2.84
N ILE A 88 -4.15 -12.90 2.43
CA ILE A 88 -5.20 -12.46 3.34
C ILE A 88 -5.96 -13.68 3.88
N PRO A 89 -6.15 -13.80 5.20
CA PRO A 89 -7.00 -14.83 5.79
C PRO A 89 -8.41 -14.81 5.20
N LYS A 90 -8.84 -15.92 4.61
CA LYS A 90 -10.21 -16.13 4.13
C LYS A 90 -11.06 -16.62 5.30
N TYR A 91 -12.05 -15.84 5.71
CA TYR A 91 -13.07 -16.26 6.69
C TYR A 91 -14.46 -16.15 6.09
#